data_AF-A0A3E1DEZ3-F1
#
_entry.id   AF-A0A3E1DEZ3-F1
#
_cell.length_a   1.000
_cell.length_b   1.000
_cell.length_c   1.000
_cell.angle_alpha   90.00
_cell.angle_beta   90.00
_cell.angle_gamma   90.00
#
_symmetry.space_group_name_H-M   'P 1'
#
loop_
_entity.id
_entity.type
_entity.pdbx_description
1 polymer ?
#
loop_
_entity_poly.entity_id
_entity_poly.type
_entity_poly.pdbx_seq_one_letter_code
_entity_poly.pdbx_strand_id
1 'polypeptide(L)'
;MNHWTLLFLLPILTTGCATVPKPLAAGAFVNVTPNAAKNGNFVDQHVRWGGSIAKAEPGKDETCFEVVSYPLDSSTRPIATDMTEGRFITCAPDFYELCQSKSNAHSA
;
A
#
# COMPACT_ATOMS: atom_id res chain seq x y z
N MET A 1 -20.19 -32.27 -43.51
CA MET A 1 -20.00 -30.81 -43.36
C MET A 1 -19.77 -30.48 -41.89
N ASN A 2 -18.47 -30.43 -41.56
CA ASN A 2 -17.73 -29.77 -40.49
C ASN A 2 -18.31 -29.70 -39.05
N HIS A 3 -18.09 -30.78 -38.29
CA HIS A 3 -18.04 -30.74 -36.81
C HIS A 3 -16.78 -30.01 -36.28
N TRP A 4 -15.79 -29.74 -37.16
CA TRP A 4 -14.55 -29.01 -36.86
C TRP A 4 -14.82 -27.56 -36.40
N THR A 5 -15.86 -26.91 -36.90
CA THR A 5 -16.15 -25.49 -36.63
C THR A 5 -16.75 -25.22 -35.26
N LEU A 6 -17.34 -26.22 -34.59
CA LEU A 6 -17.89 -26.05 -33.23
C LEU A 6 -16.82 -26.10 -32.12
N LEU A 7 -15.59 -26.53 -32.44
CA LEU A 7 -14.47 -26.52 -31.49
C LEU A 7 -13.81 -25.13 -31.34
N PHE A 8 -14.15 -24.17 -32.21
CA PHE A 8 -13.40 -22.91 -32.31
C PHE A 8 -14.04 -21.71 -31.59
N LEU A 9 -15.19 -21.88 -30.93
CA LEU A 9 -15.99 -20.75 -30.43
C LEU A 9 -16.27 -20.79 -28.93
N LEU A 10 -15.34 -21.34 -28.15
CA LEU A 10 -15.37 -21.22 -26.68
C LEU A 10 -14.26 -20.27 -26.21
N PRO A 11 -14.44 -18.94 -26.29
CA PRO A 11 -13.59 -18.04 -25.53
C PRO A 11 -13.96 -18.24 -24.06
N ILE A 12 -13.09 -18.90 -23.31
CA ILE A 12 -13.17 -18.99 -21.86
C ILE A 12 -13.02 -17.57 -21.33
N LEU A 13 -14.14 -16.97 -20.92
CA LEU A 13 -14.17 -15.73 -20.14
C LEU A 13 -13.52 -16.01 -18.78
N THR A 14 -12.20 -15.83 -18.68
CA THR A 14 -11.50 -15.83 -17.39
C THR A 14 -11.80 -14.51 -16.70
N THR A 15 -12.89 -14.48 -15.93
CA THR A 15 -13.15 -13.38 -15.00
C THR A 15 -12.24 -13.56 -13.78
N GLY A 16 -11.12 -12.83 -13.77
CA GLY A 16 -10.27 -12.71 -12.58
C GLY A 16 -10.98 -11.86 -11.54
N CYS A 17 -11.44 -12.46 -10.44
CA CYS A 17 -12.10 -11.73 -9.37
C CYS A 17 -11.03 -11.06 -8.48
N ALA A 18 -10.65 -9.82 -8.79
CA ALA A 18 -9.80 -9.00 -7.93
C ALA A 18 -10.64 -8.38 -6.79
N THR A 19 -11.19 -9.21 -5.91
CA THR A 19 -11.96 -8.74 -4.74
C THR A 19 -11.02 -8.49 -3.59
N VAL A 20 -11.04 -7.27 -3.03
CA VAL A 20 -10.29 -6.93 -1.81
C VAL A 20 -10.81 -7.79 -0.65
N PRO A 21 -9.96 -8.57 0.04
CA PRO A 21 -10.36 -9.34 1.21
C PRO A 21 -11.08 -8.45 2.24
N LYS A 22 -12.22 -8.92 2.75
CA LYS A 22 -13.05 -8.21 3.73
C LYS A 22 -12.25 -7.59 4.91
N PRO A 23 -11.21 -8.24 5.47
CA PRO A 23 -10.40 -7.65 6.54
C PRO A 23 -9.66 -6.37 6.16
N LEU A 24 -9.33 -6.19 4.87
CA LEU A 24 -8.61 -5.01 4.37
C LEU A 24 -9.54 -3.86 3.98
N ALA A 25 -10.77 -4.20 3.59
CA ALA A 25 -11.80 -3.26 3.15
C ALA A 25 -12.58 -2.62 4.33
N ALA A 26 -12.64 -3.29 5.48
CA ALA A 26 -13.52 -2.89 6.58
C ALA A 26 -12.74 -2.26 7.75
N GLY A 27 -13.17 -1.08 8.17
CA GLY A 27 -12.71 -0.42 9.40
C GLY A 27 -13.04 1.08 9.40
N ALA A 28 -13.46 1.60 10.55
CA ALA A 28 -13.50 3.04 10.76
C ALA A 28 -12.06 3.49 11.08
N PHE A 29 -11.45 4.27 10.18
CA PHE A 29 -10.13 4.86 10.40
C PHE A 29 -10.31 6.34 10.70
N VAL A 30 -9.64 6.83 11.73
CA VAL A 30 -9.60 8.28 11.97
C VAL A 30 -8.73 8.96 10.91
N ASN A 31 -9.24 10.08 10.42
CA ASN A 31 -8.53 10.93 9.46
C ASN A 31 -7.58 11.87 10.21
N VAL A 32 -6.42 11.34 10.58
CA VAL A 32 -5.32 12.08 11.21
C VAL A 32 -4.05 11.84 10.40
N THR A 33 -3.24 12.87 10.16
CA THR A 33 -1.96 12.72 9.47
C THR A 33 -0.83 12.42 10.46
N PRO A 34 0.30 11.81 10.04
CA PRO A 34 1.45 11.62 10.93
C PRO A 34 1.96 12.92 11.57
N ASN A 35 1.98 14.04 10.85
CA ASN A 35 2.36 15.33 11.42
C ASN A 35 1.37 15.83 12.48
N ALA A 36 0.06 15.65 12.27
CA ALA A 36 -0.93 15.99 13.28
C ALA A 36 -0.81 15.08 14.52
N ALA A 37 -0.54 13.78 14.30
CA ALA A 37 -0.38 12.80 15.35
C ALA A 37 0.80 13.11 16.29
N LYS A 38 1.88 13.72 15.78
CA LYS A 38 3.02 14.17 16.60
C LYS A 38 2.66 15.24 17.63
N ASN A 39 1.70 16.11 17.31
CA ASN A 39 1.35 17.28 18.12
C ASN A 39 0.07 17.08 18.95
N GLY A 40 -0.64 15.97 18.77
CA GLY A 40 -1.87 15.65 19.48
C GLY A 40 -1.78 14.34 20.24
N ASN A 41 -2.89 13.94 20.88
CA ASN A 41 -3.00 12.67 21.56
C ASN A 41 -3.91 11.73 20.76
N PHE A 42 -3.30 10.84 19.97
CA PHE A 42 -3.99 9.88 19.11
C PHE A 42 -3.63 8.42 19.44
N VAL A 43 -3.45 8.12 20.72
CA VAL A 43 -3.16 6.76 21.21
C VAL A 43 -4.37 5.84 21.02
N ASP A 44 -4.10 4.57 20.73
CA ASP A 44 -5.10 3.50 20.48
C ASP A 44 -6.09 3.80 19.36
N GLN A 45 -5.70 4.67 18.43
CA GLN A 45 -6.50 5.01 17.27
C GLN A 45 -6.13 4.17 16.04
N HIS A 46 -7.14 3.70 15.32
CA HIS A 46 -6.94 3.01 14.05
C HIS A 46 -6.77 4.04 12.94
N VAL A 47 -5.60 4.05 12.29
CA VAL A 47 -5.26 4.97 11.20
C VAL A 47 -4.97 4.21 9.92
N ARG A 48 -5.07 4.90 8.78
CA ARG A 48 -4.66 4.38 7.48
C ARG A 48 -3.70 5.36 6.82
N TRP A 49 -2.42 5.07 6.95
CA TRP A 49 -1.34 5.86 6.33
C TRP A 49 -0.65 5.05 5.25
N GLY A 50 -0.04 5.73 4.30
CA GLY A 50 0.72 5.11 3.23
C GLY A 50 1.67 6.10 2.60
N GLY A 51 2.63 5.57 1.85
CA GLY A 51 3.61 6.40 1.18
C GLY A 51 4.84 5.62 0.73
N SER A 52 5.99 6.28 0.68
CA SER A 52 7.24 5.66 0.25
C SER A 52 8.12 5.26 1.44
N ILE A 53 8.74 4.09 1.34
CA ILE A 53 9.66 3.59 2.36
C ILE A 53 11.00 4.33 2.20
N ALA A 54 11.37 5.13 3.20
CA ALA A 54 12.66 5.82 3.24
C ALA A 54 13.78 4.93 3.79
N LYS A 55 13.45 4.06 4.74
CA LYS A 55 14.40 3.15 5.39
C LYS A 55 13.70 1.87 5.84
N ALA A 56 14.41 0.74 5.77
CA ALA A 56 14.06 -0.47 6.51
C ALA A 56 15.21 -0.86 7.44
N GLU A 57 14.85 -1.29 8.64
CA GLU A 57 15.73 -1.79 9.67
C GLU A 57 15.26 -3.19 10.06
N PRO A 58 15.85 -4.25 9.49
CA PRO A 58 15.57 -5.61 9.91
C PRO A 58 16.07 -5.84 11.34
N GLY A 59 15.17 -6.28 12.21
CA GLY A 59 15.44 -6.78 13.54
C GLY A 59 15.49 -8.30 13.57
N LYS A 60 15.49 -8.87 14.78
CA LYS A 60 15.50 -10.32 14.98
C LYS A 60 14.13 -10.96 14.69
N ASP A 61 13.06 -10.30 15.14
CA ASP A 61 11.69 -10.85 15.11
C ASP A 61 10.71 -9.93 14.34
N GLU A 62 11.17 -8.75 13.92
CA GLU A 62 10.38 -7.76 13.18
C GLU A 62 11.27 -6.96 12.23
N THR A 63 10.66 -6.35 11.22
CA THR A 63 11.31 -5.34 10.38
C THR A 63 10.58 -4.03 10.53
N CYS A 64 11.29 -2.99 10.96
CA CYS A 64 10.74 -1.65 11.08
C CYS A 64 11.03 -0.84 9.82
N PHE A 65 10.04 -0.05 9.41
CA PHE A 65 10.09 0.80 8.23
C PHE A 65 9.87 2.25 8.63
N GLU A 66 10.75 3.13 8.17
CA GLU A 66 10.50 4.56 8.17
C GLU A 66 9.79 4.93 6.85
N VAL A 67 8.60 5.51 6.95
CA VAL A 67 7.75 5.82 5.80
C VAL A 67 7.54 7.33 5.70
N VAL A 68 7.74 7.88 4.49
CA VAL A 68 7.29 9.24 4.14
C VAL A 68 5.84 9.16 3.71
N SER A 69 4.96 9.79 4.47
CA SER A 69 3.52 9.74 4.22
C SER A 69 3.10 10.70 3.12
N TYR A 70 2.21 10.24 2.25
CA TYR A 70 1.54 11.05 1.23
C TYR A 70 0.03 10.91 1.36
N PRO A 71 -0.74 11.90 0.88
CA PRO A 71 -2.19 11.78 0.79
C PRO A 71 -2.60 10.53 0.02
N LEU A 72 -3.63 9.84 0.48
CA LEU A 72 -4.14 8.61 -0.15
C LEU A 72 -5.40 8.89 -0.98
N ASP A 73 -5.52 8.21 -2.11
CA ASP A 73 -6.75 8.22 -2.90
C ASP A 73 -7.83 7.30 -2.30
N SER A 74 -8.99 7.24 -2.95
CA SER A 74 -10.11 6.38 -2.53
C SER A 74 -9.79 4.88 -2.59
N SER A 75 -8.76 4.48 -3.34
CA SER A 75 -8.24 3.12 -3.41
C SER A 75 -7.10 2.87 -2.41
N THR A 76 -6.84 3.84 -1.53
CA THR A 76 -5.81 3.81 -0.47
C THR A 76 -4.38 3.77 -1.00
N ARG A 77 -4.19 4.26 -2.23
CA ARG A 77 -2.87 4.40 -2.85
C ARG A 77 -2.32 5.80 -2.62
N PRO A 78 -1.00 5.95 -2.37
CA PRO A 78 -0.34 7.25 -2.36
C PRO A 78 -0.57 8.00 -3.67
N ILE A 79 -1.03 9.25 -3.57
CA ILE A 79 -1.16 10.14 -4.70
C ILE A 79 0.24 10.64 -5.10
N ALA A 80 0.53 10.70 -6.41
CA ALA A 80 1.77 11.27 -6.91
C ALA A 80 1.74 12.80 -6.71
N THR A 81 2.42 13.27 -5.67
CA THR A 81 2.49 14.69 -5.28
C THR A 81 3.78 14.96 -4.50
N ASP A 82 4.26 16.21 -4.53
CA ASP A 82 5.41 16.65 -3.73
C ASP A 82 5.04 16.99 -2.28
N MET A 83 3.74 17.03 -1.96
CA MET A 83 3.26 17.29 -0.59
C MET A 83 3.39 16.04 0.29
N THR A 84 4.04 16.17 1.43
CA THR A 84 4.16 15.09 2.43
C THR A 84 3.33 15.39 3.68
N GLU A 85 2.78 14.35 4.29
CA GLU A 85 1.95 14.43 5.51
C GLU A 85 2.74 14.12 6.80
N GLY A 86 4.07 14.02 6.66
CA GLY A 86 4.99 13.69 7.74
C GLY A 86 5.69 12.35 7.54
N ARG A 87 6.32 11.87 8.62
CA ARG A 87 7.03 10.59 8.67
C ARG A 87 6.56 9.80 9.89
N PHE A 88 6.45 8.49 9.73
CA PHE A 88 6.11 7.56 10.79
C PHE A 88 6.94 6.29 10.68
N ILE A 89 7.00 5.54 11.79
CA ILE A 89 7.62 4.23 11.87
C ILE A 89 6.52 3.19 12.00
N THR A 90 6.63 2.10 11.26
CA THR A 90 5.77 0.91 11.40
C THR A 90 6.63 -0.34 11.40
N CYS A 91 6.34 -1.29 12.26
CA CYS A 91 7.06 -2.56 12.33
C CYS A 91 6.13 -3.69 11.91
N ALA A 92 6.62 -4.58 11.05
CA ALA A 92 5.92 -5.78 10.61
C ALA A 92 6.61 -7.00 11.21
N PRO A 93 5.85 -8.04 11.60
CA PRO A 93 6.44 -9.28 12.11
C PRO A 93 7.28 -9.95 11.02
N ASP A 94 8.35 -10.63 11.42
CA ASP A 94 9.30 -11.32 10.54
C ASP A 94 10.28 -10.41 9.77
N PHE A 95 11.17 -11.06 9.04
CA PHE A 95 12.20 -10.45 8.22
C PHE A 95 11.65 -10.09 6.83
N TYR A 96 11.79 -8.83 6.44
CA TYR A 96 11.45 -8.35 5.10
C TYR A 96 12.66 -7.77 4.38
N GLU A 97 12.90 -8.28 3.17
CA GLU A 97 13.86 -7.71 2.22
C GLU A 97 13.18 -6.66 1.33
N LEU A 98 13.80 -5.49 1.20
CA LEU A 98 13.29 -4.46 0.31
C LEU A 98 13.81 -4.66 -1.11
N CYS A 99 12.91 -4.93 -2.06
CA CYS A 99 13.17 -4.75 -3.48
C CYS A 99 13.15 -3.24 -3.81
N GLN A 100 14.21 -2.51 -3.46
CA GLN A 100 14.31 -1.09 -3.78
C GLN A 100 14.51 -0.89 -5.28
N SER A 101 13.47 -0.38 -5.96
CA SER A 101 13.63 0.23 -7.29
C SER A 101 14.23 1.62 -7.09
N LYS A 102 15.52 1.79 -7.38
CA LYS A 102 16.14 3.12 -7.45
C LYS A 102 15.54 3.86 -8.64
N SER A 103 14.46 4.61 -8.45
CA SER A 103 14.03 5.61 -9.42
C SER A 103 15.03 6.76 -9.38
N ASN A 104 16.00 6.75 -10.30
CA ASN A 104 16.82 7.93 -10.59
C ASN A 104 15.92 9.00 -11.22
N ALA A 105 15.18 9.74 -10.39
CA ALA A 105 14.56 10.99 -10.78
C ALA A 105 15.64 12.08 -10.77
N HIS A 106 16.58 11.99 -11.72
CA HIS A 106 17.21 13.19 -12.25
C HIS A 106 16.24 13.71 -13.31
N SER A 107 15.51 14.78 -13.01
CA SER A 107 14.69 15.47 -14.00
C SER A 107 14.77 16.96 -13.74
N ALA A 108 15.47 17.61 -14.68
CA ALA A 108 15.61 19.03 -14.97
C ALA A 108 16.32 19.91 -13.93
#